data_AF-A0A833G188-F1
#
_entry.id   AF-A0A833G188-F1
#
_cell.length_a   1.000
_cell.length_b   1.000
_cell.length_c   1.000
_cell.angle_alpha   90.00
_cell.angle_beta   90.00
_cell.angle_gamma   90.00
#
_symmetry.space_group_name_H-M   'P 1'
#
loop_
_entity.id
_entity.type
_entity.pdbx_description
1 polymer ?
#
loop_
_entity_poly.entity_id
_entity_poly.type
_entity_poly.pdbx_seq_one_letter_code
_entity_poly.pdbx_strand_id
1 'polypeptide(L)' 'MPDRTYRNWPFFEERHRALAADLDGWAAGRIGMEPPHPHGNAELDAACLGYVRALGEAGFLALCVPAEA' A
#
# COMPACT_ATOMS: atom_id res chain seq x y z
N MET A 1 -10.87 11.37 9.91
CA MET A 1 -10.69 10.34 8.86
C MET A 1 -11.71 10.63 7.76
N PRO A 2 -11.34 10.50 6.47
CA PRO A 2 -12.30 10.66 5.38
C PRO A 2 -13.40 9.59 5.46
N ASP A 3 -14.57 9.89 4.91
CA ASP A 3 -15.68 8.96 4.80
C ASP A 3 -15.26 7.69 4.05
N ARG A 4 -15.62 6.52 4.57
CA ARG A 4 -15.28 5.18 4.05
C ARG A 4 -16.53 4.35 3.72
N THR A 5 -17.73 4.93 3.80
CA THR A 5 -19.01 4.23 3.53
C THR A 5 -19.10 3.68 2.11
N TYR A 6 -18.36 4.26 1.16
CA TYR A 6 -18.25 3.78 -0.22
C TYR A 6 -17.73 2.32 -0.32
N ARG A 7 -17.03 1.81 0.69
CA ARG A 7 -16.55 0.41 0.74
C ARG A 7 -17.68 -0.61 0.97
N ASN A 8 -18.89 -0.15 1.29
CA ASN A 8 -20.09 -0.99 1.47
C ASN A 8 -20.98 -1.03 0.21
N TRP A 9 -20.56 -0.38 -0.88
CA TRP A 9 -21.29 -0.45 -2.14
C TRP A 9 -21.32 -1.88 -2.70
N PRO A 10 -22.33 -2.24 -3.51
CA PRO A 10 -22.53 -3.61 -3.99
C PRO A 10 -21.45 -4.13 -4.95
N PHE A 11 -20.40 -3.32 -5.22
CA PHE A 11 -19.23 -3.72 -6.00
C PHE A 11 -18.16 -4.42 -5.15
N PHE A 12 -18.16 -4.19 -3.82
CA PHE A 12 -17.07 -4.64 -2.95
C PHE A 12 -17.50 -5.79 -2.03
N GLU A 13 -16.84 -6.93 -2.24
CA GLU A 13 -16.86 -8.08 -1.34
C GLU A 13 -16.00 -7.89 -0.08
N GLU A 14 -16.17 -8.78 0.90
CA GLU A 14 -15.46 -8.75 2.19
C GLU A 14 -13.93 -8.75 2.02
N ARG A 15 -13.40 -9.50 1.05
CA ARG A 15 -11.97 -9.52 0.75
C ARG A 15 -11.40 -8.13 0.42
N HIS A 16 -12.19 -7.25 -0.19
CA HIS A 16 -11.73 -5.90 -0.53
C HIS A 16 -11.71 -5.00 0.71
N ARG A 17 -12.64 -5.20 1.65
CA ARG A 17 -12.64 -4.47 2.93
C ARG A 17 -11.48 -4.89 3.81
N ALA A 18 -11.20 -6.19 3.87
CA ALA A 18 -10.02 -6.74 4.56
C ALA A 18 -8.74 -6.17 3.95
N LEU A 19 -8.57 -6.27 2.62
CA LEU A 19 -7.42 -5.70 1.92
C LEU A 19 -7.22 -4.20 2.21
N ALA A 20 -8.31 -3.42 2.19
CA ALA A 20 -8.23 -1.99 2.48
C ALA A 20 -7.79 -1.72 3.92
N ALA A 21 -8.29 -2.48 4.90
CA ALA A 21 -7.87 -2.35 6.29
C ALA A 21 -6.41 -2.75 6.51
N ASP A 22 -5.98 -3.86 5.90
CA ASP A 22 -4.61 -4.36 5.99
C ASP A 22 -3.61 -3.38 5.36
N LEU A 23 -3.91 -2.88 4.16
CA LEU A 23 -3.06 -1.91 3.47
C LEU A 23 -3.00 -0.56 4.20
N ASP A 24 -4.13 -0.06 4.71
CA ASP A 24 -4.19 1.16 5.51
C ASP A 24 -3.32 1.03 6.78
N GLY A 25 -3.44 -0.09 7.50
CA GLY A 25 -2.68 -0.37 8.71
C GLY A 25 -1.17 -0.52 8.43
N TRP A 26 -0.83 -1.26 7.37
CA TRP A 26 0.55 -1.41 6.93
C TRP A 26 1.19 -0.07 6.55
N ALA A 27 0.50 0.77 5.76
CA ALA A 27 1.01 2.06 5.32
C ALA A 27 1.23 3.01 6.50
N ALA A 28 0.29 3.05 7.45
CA ALA A 28 0.41 3.87 8.66
C ALA A 28 1.65 3.48 9.50
N GLY A 29 1.94 2.19 9.63
CA GLY A 29 3.10 1.69 10.39
C GLY A 29 4.43 1.81 9.64
N ARG A 30 4.43 1.63 8.31
CA ARG A 30 5.65 1.59 7.48
C ARG A 30 6.06 2.95 6.95
N ILE A 31 5.11 3.72 6.41
CA ILE A 31 5.35 4.99 5.69
C ILE A 31 5.19 6.18 6.63
N GLY A 32 4.25 6.10 7.59
CA GLY A 32 4.01 7.18 8.56
C GLY A 32 5.20 7.50 9.48
N MET A 33 6.25 6.67 9.46
CA MET A 33 7.44 6.77 10.33
C MET A 33 8.75 7.06 9.55
N GLU A 34 8.69 7.27 8.23
CA GLU A 34 9.91 7.48 7.42
C GLU A 34 10.50 8.91 7.52
N PRO A 35 11.79 9.08 7.15
CA PRO A 35 12.55 10.33 7.27
C PRO A 35 11.93 11.50 6.46
N PRO A 36 12.38 12.76 6.67
CA PRO A 36 11.84 13.90 5.95
C PRO A 36 11.97 13.74 4.43
N HIS A 37 11.08 14.44 3.72
CA HIS A 37 10.91 14.34 2.28
C HIS A 37 12.27 14.40 1.55
N PRO A 38 12.52 13.52 0.57
CA PRO A 38 13.79 13.48 -0.16
C PRO A 38 14.08 14.84 -0.80
N HIS A 39 15.32 15.32 -0.66
CA HIS A 39 15.74 16.66 -1.09
C HIS A 39 16.34 16.68 -2.52
N GLY A 40 16.39 15.53 -3.20
CA GLY A 40 16.86 15.42 -4.57
C GLY A 40 16.50 14.09 -5.25
N ASN A 41 16.73 14.01 -6.56
CA ASN A 41 16.33 12.86 -7.38
C ASN A 41 16.91 11.52 -6.90
N ALA A 42 18.17 11.49 -6.45
CA ALA A 42 18.80 10.26 -5.99
C ALA A 42 18.16 9.71 -4.69
N GLU A 43 17.77 10.61 -3.77
CA GLU A 43 17.07 10.24 -2.53
C GLU A 43 15.63 9.81 -2.82
N LEU A 44 14.99 10.46 -3.79
CA LEU A 44 13.65 10.08 -4.27
C LEU A 44 13.67 8.67 -4.88
N ASP A 45 14.64 8.37 -5.74
CA ASP A 45 14.79 7.04 -6.35
C ASP A 45 15.02 5.97 -5.28
N ALA A 46 15.88 6.25 -4.30
CA ALA A 46 16.13 5.33 -3.19
C ALA A 46 14.87 5.07 -2.36
N ALA A 47 14.08 6.11 -2.06
CA ALA A 47 12.81 5.98 -1.35
C ALA A 47 11.79 5.15 -2.13
N CYS A 48 11.61 5.44 -3.43
CA CYS A 48 10.73 4.67 -4.32
C CYS A 48 11.11 3.18 -4.35
N LEU A 49 12.40 2.86 -4.50
CA LEU A 49 12.90 1.49 -4.47
C LEU A 49 12.61 0.81 -3.12
N GLY A 50 12.79 1.54 -2.01
CA GLY A 50 12.44 1.07 -0.67
C GLY A 50 10.97 0.71 -0.53
N TYR A 51 10.06 1.58 -0.98
CA TYR A 51 8.62 1.32 -0.93
C TYR A 51 8.20 0.14 -1.79
N VAL A 52 8.69 0.04 -3.02
CA VAL A 52 8.35 -1.08 -3.92
C VAL A 52 8.78 -2.41 -3.31
N ARG A 53 9.98 -2.49 -2.73
CA ARG A 53 10.44 -3.69 -2.03
C ARG A 53 9.55 -4.03 -0.83
N ALA A 54 9.27 -3.03 0.01
CA ALA A 54 8.44 -3.22 1.19
C ALA A 54 7.00 -3.66 0.85
N LEU A 55 6.40 -3.12 -0.20
CA LEU A 55 5.08 -3.53 -0.71
C LEU A 55 5.11 -4.96 -1.26
N GLY A 56 6.19 -5.33 -1.95
CA GLY A 56 6.40 -6.68 -2.45
C GLY A 56 6.54 -7.72 -1.33
N GLU A 57 7.37 -7.42 -0.31
CA GLU A 57 7.56 -8.25 0.88
C GLU A 57 6.26 -8.44 1.67
N ALA A 58 5.41 -7.41 1.72
CA ALA A 58 4.09 -7.48 2.35
C ALA A 58 3.03 -8.20 1.49
N GLY A 59 3.37 -8.61 0.26
CA GLY A 59 2.49 -9.36 -0.62
C GLY A 59 1.45 -8.53 -1.39
N PHE A 60 1.38 -7.22 -1.19
CA PHE A 60 0.37 -6.38 -1.85
C PHE A 60 0.54 -6.32 -3.37
N LEU A 61 1.78 -6.42 -3.87
CA LEU A 61 2.05 -6.40 -5.32
C LEU A 61 1.62 -7.68 -6.04
N ALA A 62 1.34 -8.76 -5.32
CA ALA A 62 0.83 -10.00 -5.91
C ALA A 62 -0.54 -9.81 -6.58
N LEU A 63 -1.31 -8.80 -6.17
CA LEU A 63 -2.61 -8.47 -6.77
C LEU A 63 -2.48 -7.83 -8.17
N CYS A 64 -1.29 -7.33 -8.52
CA CYS A 64 -1.01 -6.65 -9.79
C CYS A 64 -0.45 -7.59 -10.86
N VAL A 65 -0.16 -8.83 -10.50
CA VAL A 65 0.39 -9.85 -11.39
C VAL A 65 -0.53 -11.08 -11.38
N PRO A 66 -0.78 -11.72 -12.53
CA PRO A 66 -1.51 -12.97 -12.54
C PRO A 66 -0.73 -14.04 -11.76
N ALA A 67 -1.44 -14.87 -11.01
CA ALA A 67 -0.83 -16.06 -10.42
C ALA A 67 -0.28 -16.96 -11.54
N GLU A 68 0.91 -17.54 -11.33
CA GLU A 68 1.44 -18.53 -12.26
C GLU A 68 0.45 -19.70 -12.38
N ALA A 69 0.27 -20.18 -13.62
CA ALA A 69 -0.65 -21.27 -13.96
C ALA A 69 -0.10 -22.65 -13.59
#